data_AF-A0A960U4U9-F1
#
_entry.id   AF-A0A960U4U9-F1
#
_cell.length_a   1.000
_cell.length_b   1.000
_cell.length_c   1.000
_cell.angle_alpha   90.00
_cell.angle_beta   90.00
_cell.angle_gamma   90.00
#
_symmetry.space_group_name_H-M   'P 1'
#
loop_
_entity.id
_entity.type
_entity.pdbx_description
1 polymer ?
#
loop_
_entity_poly.entity_id
_entity_poly.type
_entity_poly.pdbx_seq_one_letter_code
_entity_poly.pdbx_strand_id
1 'polypeptide(L)'
;KKPQSNEILNLIAYAMLFVSIGLSFVLPKLLLKSLEYQKQLEASKQAGVYQTLKIIQGALIEGACMLNAVVFFMTGRQDHLGAILLGVLVMLFHFPRESDFVKLLGEPKLEMEKRSSNSEDDDRF
;
A
#
# COMPACT_ATOMS: atom_id res chain seq x y z
N LYS A 1 -43.05 -5.58 5.53
CA LYS A 1 -42.03 -4.71 6.17
C LYS A 1 -40.72 -5.48 6.33
N LYS A 2 -39.79 -5.38 5.38
CA LYS A 2 -38.36 -5.68 5.56
C LYS A 2 -37.40 -4.93 4.58
N PRO A 3 -37.66 -3.65 4.18
CA PRO A 3 -36.69 -2.91 3.35
C PRO A 3 -35.54 -2.28 4.16
N GLN A 4 -35.72 -2.03 5.46
CA GLN A 4 -34.79 -1.21 6.24
C GLN A 4 -33.42 -1.87 6.50
N SER A 5 -33.35 -3.19 6.58
CA SER A 5 -32.09 -3.91 6.82
C SER A 5 -31.10 -3.77 5.65
N ASN A 6 -31.62 -3.71 4.43
CA ASN A 6 -30.78 -3.65 3.23
C ASN A 6 -30.17 -2.27 3.06
N GLU A 7 -30.88 -1.21 3.42
CA GLU A 7 -30.36 0.17 3.37
C GLU A 7 -29.20 0.38 4.36
N ILE A 8 -29.33 -0.14 5.59
CA ILE A 8 -28.26 -0.06 6.59
C ILE A 8 -27.03 -0.83 6.11
N LEU A 9 -27.22 -2.04 5.55
CA LEU A 9 -26.11 -2.84 5.03
C LEU A 9 -25.38 -2.14 3.89
N ASN A 10 -26.12 -1.52 2.96
CA ASN A 10 -25.53 -0.78 1.85
C ASN A 10 -24.73 0.42 2.36
N LEU A 11 -25.28 1.17 3.31
CA LEU A 11 -24.60 2.31 3.93
C LEU A 11 -23.28 1.88 4.59
N ILE A 12 -23.29 0.76 5.34
CA ILE A 12 -22.09 0.21 5.97
C ILE A 12 -21.05 -0.17 4.91
N ALA A 13 -21.46 -0.84 3.82
CA ALA A 13 -20.55 -1.25 2.76
C ALA A 13 -19.88 -0.06 2.06
N TYR A 14 -20.63 1.02 1.80
CA TYR A 14 -20.06 2.24 1.23
C TYR A 14 -19.15 2.95 2.25
N ALA A 15 -19.61 3.11 3.49
CA ALA A 15 -18.82 3.75 4.54
C ALA A 15 -17.48 3.04 4.74
N MET A 16 -17.48 1.70 4.77
CA MET A 16 -16.26 0.90 4.86
C MET A 16 -15.32 1.17 3.68
N LEU A 17 -15.82 1.27 2.45
CA LEU A 17 -14.98 1.60 1.29
C LEU A 17 -14.35 2.99 1.41
N PHE A 18 -15.15 4.02 1.73
CA PHE A 18 -14.64 5.38 1.87
C PHE A 18 -13.63 5.50 3.02
N VAL A 19 -13.88 4.84 4.15
CA VAL A 19 -12.96 4.81 5.28
C VAL A 19 -11.68 4.06 4.92
N SER A 20 -11.76 2.91 4.25
CA SER A 20 -10.58 2.16 3.79
C SER A 20 -9.73 2.97 2.81
N ILE A 21 -10.35 3.68 1.87
CA ILE A 21 -9.65 4.59 0.96
C ILE A 21 -8.99 5.73 1.75
N GLY A 22 -9.71 6.38 2.66
CA GLY A 22 -9.15 7.45 3.49
C GLY A 22 -7.94 6.97 4.32
N LEU A 23 -8.06 5.80 4.94
CA LEU A 23 -6.99 5.18 5.70
C LEU A 23 -5.80 4.81 4.81
N SER A 24 -6.02 4.35 3.58
CA SER A 24 -4.92 4.01 2.67
C SER A 24 -4.01 5.22 2.42
N PHE A 25 -4.53 6.44 2.35
CA PHE A 25 -3.72 7.66 2.20
C PHE A 25 -3.05 8.14 3.48
N VAL A 26 -3.62 7.84 4.65
CA VAL A 26 -3.12 8.30 5.96
C VAL A 26 -2.05 7.36 6.53
N LEU A 27 -2.20 6.05 6.35
CA LEU A 27 -1.27 5.03 6.89
C LEU A 27 0.21 5.30 6.55
N PRO A 28 0.58 5.60 5.29
CA PRO A 28 1.97 5.89 4.93
C PRO A 28 2.54 7.08 5.68
N LYS A 29 1.75 8.13 5.87
CA LYS A 29 2.21 9.35 6.54
C LYS A 29 2.49 9.08 8.02
N LEU A 30 1.64 8.29 8.67
CA LEU A 30 1.83 7.90 10.08
C LEU A 30 3.06 7.02 10.26
N LEU A 31 3.26 6.04 9.37
CA LEU A 31 4.38 5.10 9.46
C LEU A 31 5.71 5.73 9.10
N LEU A 32 5.78 6.56 8.06
CA LEU A 32 7.00 7.30 7.73
C LEU A 32 7.42 8.22 8.87
N LYS A 33 6.47 8.90 9.52
CA LYS A 33 6.75 9.73 10.69
C LYS A 33 7.27 8.91 11.88
N SER A 34 6.79 7.67 12.06
CA SER A 34 7.29 6.76 13.10
C SER A 34 8.69 6.22 12.80
N LEU A 35 8.99 5.94 11.53
CA LEU A 35 10.30 5.48 11.06
C LEU A 35 11.36 6.59 11.16
N GLU A 36 10.99 7.83 10.84
CA GLU A 36 11.87 8.99 10.97
C GLU A 36 12.26 9.24 12.44
N TYR A 37 11.38 8.86 13.38
CA TYR A 37 11.69 8.86 14.80
C TYR A 37 12.68 7.73 15.18
N GLN A 38 12.66 6.61 14.45
CA GLN A 38 13.63 5.52 14.58
C GLN A 38 14.80 5.68 13.60
N LYS A 39 15.55 6.78 13.74
CA LYS A 39 16.72 7.22 12.94
C LYS A 39 17.88 6.19 12.75
N GLN A 40 17.74 4.94 13.17
CA GLN A 40 18.76 3.90 13.18
C GLN A 40 18.29 2.53 12.65
N LEU A 41 17.14 2.43 11.96
CA LEU A 41 16.78 1.16 11.33
C LEU A 41 17.65 0.89 10.09
N GLU A 42 18.31 -0.27 10.07
CA GLU A 42 18.99 -0.85 8.91
C GLU A 42 18.09 -0.81 7.66
N ALA A 43 18.69 -0.55 6.49
CA ALA A 43 17.96 -0.45 5.21
C ALA A 43 17.07 -1.68 4.91
N SER A 44 17.50 -2.88 5.33
CA SER A 44 16.72 -4.12 5.22
C SER A 44 15.41 -4.08 6.02
N LYS A 45 15.41 -3.48 7.21
CA LYS A 45 14.21 -3.32 8.04
C LYS A 45 13.27 -2.27 7.47
N GLN A 46 13.80 -1.20 6.86
CA GLN A 46 12.99 -0.19 6.18
C GLN A 46 12.25 -0.77 4.96
N ALA A 47 12.91 -1.63 4.18
CA ALA A 47 12.25 -2.37 3.08
C ALA A 47 11.08 -3.23 3.59
N GLY A 48 11.30 -3.98 4.67
CA GLY A 48 10.29 -4.83 5.28
C GLY A 48 9.06 -4.04 5.73
N VAL A 49 9.26 -2.91 6.41
CA VAL A 49 8.15 -2.05 6.86
C VAL A 49 7.37 -1.47 5.68
N TYR A 50 8.05 -1.05 4.62
CA TYR A 50 7.39 -0.57 3.40
C TYR A 50 6.55 -1.66 2.72
N GLN A 51 7.09 -2.88 2.62
CA GLN A 51 6.35 -4.02 2.07
C GLN A 51 5.12 -4.35 2.90
N THR A 52 5.26 -4.43 4.24
CA THR A 52 4.14 -4.65 5.15
C THR A 52 3.08 -3.55 5.00
N LEU A 53 3.49 -2.29 4.88
CA LEU A 53 2.58 -1.17 4.66
C LEU A 53 1.77 -1.33 3.37
N LYS A 54 2.42 -1.69 2.26
CA LYS A 54 1.74 -1.92 0.97
C LYS A 54 0.75 -3.08 1.06
N ILE A 55 1.11 -4.16 1.77
CA ILE A 55 0.20 -5.29 2.01
C ILE A 55 -1.03 -4.84 2.82
N ILE A 56 -0.83 -4.08 3.90
CA ILE A 56 -1.93 -3.58 4.74
C ILE A 56 -2.84 -2.64 3.94
N GLN A 57 -2.27 -1.73 3.14
CA GLN A 57 -3.05 -0.85 2.26
C GLN A 57 -3.89 -1.63 1.26
N GLY A 58 -3.29 -2.63 0.60
CA GLY A 58 -3.99 -3.52 -0.32
C GLY A 58 -5.14 -4.23 0.37
N ALA A 59 -4.87 -4.91 1.50
CA ALA A 59 -5.87 -5.67 2.25
C ALA A 59 -7.05 -4.80 2.73
N LEU A 60 -6.80 -3.55 3.14
CA LEU A 60 -7.85 -2.61 3.56
C LEU A 60 -8.84 -2.30 2.44
N ILE A 61 -8.33 -2.00 1.24
CA ILE A 61 -9.18 -1.71 0.08
C ILE A 61 -9.81 -3.00 -0.43
N GLU A 62 -9.07 -4.11 -0.46
CA GLU A 62 -9.54 -5.41 -0.94
C GLU A 62 -10.72 -5.92 -0.11
N GLY A 63 -10.59 -5.86 1.22
CA GLY A 63 -11.66 -6.24 2.14
C GLY A 63 -12.92 -5.40 1.96
N ALA A 64 -12.78 -4.10 1.69
CA ALA A 64 -13.92 -3.23 1.41
C ALA A 64 -14.58 -3.51 0.05
N CYS A 65 -13.79 -3.82 -0.98
CA CYS A 65 -14.29 -4.28 -2.28
C CYS A 65 -15.02 -5.61 -2.16
N MET A 66 -14.46 -6.59 -1.43
CA MET A 66 -15.11 -7.87 -1.17
C MET A 66 -16.44 -7.70 -0.43
N LEU A 67 -16.49 -6.82 0.58
CA LEU A 67 -17.74 -6.53 1.28
C LEU A 67 -18.79 -5.97 0.31
N ASN A 68 -18.43 -5.03 -0.57
CA ASN A 68 -19.34 -4.51 -1.59
C ASN A 68 -19.77 -5.59 -2.60
N ALA A 69 -18.89 -6.53 -2.95
CA ALA A 69 -19.24 -7.67 -3.81
C ALA A 69 -20.27 -8.60 -3.14
N VAL A 70 -20.09 -8.90 -1.84
CA VAL A 70 -21.07 -9.68 -1.07
C VAL A 70 -22.43 -8.96 -1.05
N VAL A 71 -22.45 -7.65 -0.77
CA VAL A 71 -23.69 -6.88 -0.72
C VAL A 71 -24.34 -6.76 -2.12
N PHE A 72 -23.56 -6.68 -3.19
CA PHE A 72 -24.05 -6.78 -4.56
C PHE A 72 -24.81 -8.08 -4.79
N PHE A 73 -24.22 -9.24 -4.44
CA PHE A 73 -24.88 -10.54 -4.63
C PHE A 73 -26.13 -10.71 -3.74
N MET A 74 -26.16 -10.09 -2.56
CA MET A 74 -27.32 -10.14 -1.67
C MET A 74 -28.48 -9.24 -2.11
N THR A 75 -28.18 -8.04 -2.63
CA THR A 75 -29.20 -7.00 -2.89
C THR A 75 -29.51 -6.80 -4.38
N GLY A 76 -28.62 -7.25 -5.27
CA GLY A 76 -28.71 -7.06 -6.72
C GLY A 76 -28.48 -5.62 -7.20
N ARG A 77 -28.11 -4.68 -6.31
CA ARG A 77 -27.97 -3.27 -6.69
C ARG A 77 -26.63 -3.01 -7.40
N GLN A 78 -26.68 -2.45 -8.59
CA GLN A 78 -25.50 -2.25 -9.44
C GLN A 78 -24.57 -1.12 -8.98
N ASP A 79 -25.02 -0.24 -8.10
CA ASP A 79 -24.18 0.79 -7.46
C ASP A 79 -22.98 0.19 -6.70
N HIS A 80 -23.11 -1.02 -6.13
CA HIS A 80 -21.99 -1.75 -5.54
C HIS A 80 -20.92 -2.17 -6.55
N LEU A 81 -21.28 -2.44 -7.82
CA LEU A 81 -20.27 -2.69 -8.87
C LEU A 81 -19.44 -1.44 -9.15
N GLY A 82 -20.08 -0.27 -9.14
CA GLY A 82 -19.38 1.01 -9.26
C GLY A 82 -18.41 1.25 -8.10
N ALA A 83 -18.82 0.91 -6.88
CA ALA A 83 -17.98 0.98 -5.69
C ALA A 83 -16.76 0.05 -5.78
N ILE A 84 -16.95 -1.19 -6.25
CA ILE A 84 -15.85 -2.14 -6.48
C ILE A 84 -14.87 -1.60 -7.54
N LEU A 85 -15.39 -1.11 -8.68
CA LEU A 85 -14.56 -0.56 -9.75
C LEU A 85 -13.73 0.63 -9.25
N LEU A 86 -14.33 1.51 -8.43
CA LEU A 86 -13.62 2.61 -7.79
C LEU A 86 -12.50 2.11 -6.89
N GLY A 87 -12.76 1.11 -6.05
CA GLY A 87 -11.74 0.52 -5.17
C GLY A 87 -10.58 -0.10 -5.96
N VAL A 88 -10.86 -0.80 -7.06
CA VAL A 88 -9.83 -1.34 -7.96
C VAL A 88 -8.99 -0.22 -8.60
N LEU A 89 -9.62 0.87 -9.04
CA LEU A 89 -8.89 2.04 -9.55
C LEU A 89 -7.98 2.64 -8.48
N VAL A 90 -8.44 2.78 -7.24
CA VAL A 90 -7.62 3.28 -6.14
C VAL A 90 -6.43 2.37 -5.86
N MET A 91 -6.60 1.04 -5.93
CA MET A 91 -5.49 0.09 -5.82
C MET A 91 -4.44 0.27 -6.92
N LEU A 92 -4.87 0.47 -8.16
CA LEU A 92 -3.95 0.70 -9.28
C LEU A 92 -3.11 1.97 -9.07
N PHE A 93 -3.69 3.03 -8.48
CA PHE A 93 -2.94 4.23 -8.12
C PHE A 93 -1.94 4.00 -6.97
N HIS A 94 -2.19 3.03 -6.10
CA HIS A 94 -1.30 2.69 -4.98
C HIS A 94 -0.27 1.61 -5.32
N PHE A 95 -0.29 1.09 -6.55
CA PHE A 95 0.63 0.05 -6.99
C PHE A 95 2.08 0.49 -6.75
N PRO A 96 2.93 -0.37 -6.15
CA PRO A 96 4.29 0.00 -5.82
C PRO A 96 5.04 0.39 -7.10
N ARG A 97 5.56 1.63 -7.14
CA ARG A 97 6.44 2.10 -8.21
C ARG A 97 7.89 1.90 -7.78
N GLU A 98 8.74 1.52 -8.73
CA GLU A 98 10.18 1.36 -8.49
C GLU A 98 10.82 2.66 -7.95
N SER A 99 10.31 3.82 -8.36
CA SER A 99 10.73 5.13 -7.86
C SER A 99 10.61 5.31 -6.35
N ASP A 100 9.62 4.67 -5.72
CA ASP A 100 9.41 4.75 -4.27
C ASP A 100 10.42 3.87 -3.53
N PHE A 101 10.82 2.76 -4.16
CA PHE A 101 11.81 1.83 -3.63
C PHE A 101 13.22 2.45 -3.63
N VAL A 102 13.59 3.13 -4.72
CA VAL A 102 14.89 3.83 -4.83
C VAL A 102 15.00 4.98 -3.82
N LYS A 103 13.91 5.71 -3.56
CA LYS A 103 13.87 6.76 -2.53
C LYS A 103 14.06 6.22 -1.11
N LEU A 104 13.59 5.00 -0.83
CA LEU A 104 13.63 4.40 0.51
C LEU A 104 14.93 3.66 0.81
N LEU A 105 15.56 3.04 -0.20
CA LEU A 105 16.78 2.25 -0.01
C LEU A 105 18.07 2.98 -0.37
N GLY A 106 17.96 4.18 -0.94
CA GLY A 106 19.08 4.85 -1.59
C GLY A 106 19.41 4.14 -2.90
N GLU A 107 20.04 4.87 -3.82
CA GLU A 107 20.58 4.22 -5.02
C GLU A 107 21.51 3.07 -4.59
N PRO A 108 21.51 1.93 -5.31
CA PRO A 108 22.61 0.99 -5.20
C PRO A 108 23.86 1.71 -5.71
N LYS A 109 24.50 2.49 -4.85
CA LYS A 109 25.86 3.00 -5.06
C LYS A 109 26.70 1.76 -5.31
N LEU A 110 27.03 1.47 -6.56
CA LEU A 110 28.37 1.56 -7.17
C LEU A 110 29.58 1.36 -6.22
N GLU A 111 29.44 0.67 -5.10
CA GLU A 111 30.55 0.25 -4.24
C GLU A 111 31.32 -0.92 -4.86
N MET A 112 30.76 -1.57 -5.88
CA MET A 112 31.49 -2.56 -6.68
C MET A 112 32.53 -1.92 -7.61
N GLU A 113 32.32 -0.68 -8.07
CA GLU A 113 33.25 -0.03 -9.02
C GLU A 113 34.48 0.57 -8.31
N LYS A 114 34.35 0.95 -7.03
CA LYS A 114 35.48 1.45 -6.24
C LYS A 114 36.36 0.36 -5.63
N ARG A 115 35.86 -0.89 -5.54
CA ARG A 115 36.66 -2.04 -5.11
C ARG A 115 37.50 -2.64 -6.23
N SER A 116 37.04 -2.58 -7.49
CA SER A 116 37.85 -3.04 -8.63
C SER A 116 38.97 -2.07 -8.98
N SER A 117 38.82 -0.76 -8.74
CA SER A 117 39.90 0.21 -8.99
C SER A 117 41.01 0.19 -7.92
N ASN A 118 40.72 -0.29 -6.71
CA ASN A 118 41.69 -0.32 -5.60
C ASN A 118 42.53 -1.60 -5.55
N SER A 119 42.17 -2.64 -6.31
CA SER A 119 42.97 -3.88 -6.39
C SER A 119 43.99 -3.88 -7.52
N GLU A 120 43.97 -2.90 -8.44
CA GLU A 120 44.94 -2.82 -9.54
C GLU A 120 46.20 -2.00 -9.19
N ASP A 121 46.21 -1.30 -8.06
CA ASP A 121 47.35 -0.48 -7.63
C ASP A 121 48.27 -1.18 -6.60
N ASP A 122 47.84 -2.31 -6.01
CA ASP A 122 48.65 -3.07 -5.05
C ASP A 122 49.62 -4.08 -5.71
N ASP A 123 49.52 -4.29 -7.02
CA ASP A 123 50.42 -5.18 -7.79
C ASP A 123 51.64 -4.44 -8.40
N ARG A 124 51.90 -3.18 -8.00
CA ARG A 124 52.99 -2.34 -8.56
C ARG A 124 54.11 -1.94 -7.60
N PHE A 125 54.38 -2.74 -6.57
CA PHE A 125 55.58 -2.56 -5.73
C PHE A 125 56.29 -3.88 -5.42
#